data_AF-A0A418QA89-F1
#
_entry.id   AF-A0A418QA89-F1
#
_cell.length_a   1.000
_cell.length_b   1.000
_cell.length_c   1.000
_cell.angle_alpha   90.00
_cell.angle_beta   90.00
_cell.angle_gamma   90.00
#
_symmetry.space_group_name_H-M   'P 1'
#
loop_
_entity.id
_entity.type
_entity.pdbx_description
1 polymer ?
#
loop_
_entity_poly.entity_id
_entity_poly.type
_entity_poly.pdbx_seq_one_letter_code
_entity_poly.pdbx_strand_id
1 'polypeptide(L)'
;MTGNDVSRDQNRDPQRASLELVRRYLADRRPDPAEGNDVLAFAYDELSRITLAGKHVRSSLVHASAGAVTSEATEATEAAEAAVAFGAAVDLLHGAFLLHDDLVDQDDLRRGEWSFHASLREATSNAHMGHSLALLAGDIALAGAMDLVTSPQVPQHMAIPATRIVVEAITESIEGELRDITHRIPQVRTSVAAVRTANAWKTTAYTFRAPMMLGAVAAGRDPRQMVPAAELLGFAYQATDDIAGFQGDATMGRVTMVTEMLADDPAGGVDGAVHRLAAQVRDAVRHAREALDREGLPADVVAGVGAVADLLVQRVDNAVEALGTADVSEGWESECRDDE
;
A
#
# COMPACT_ATOMS: atom_id res chain seq x y z
N MET A 1 34.60 1.42 -30.34
CA MET A 1 33.39 2.25 -30.21
C MET A 1 32.26 1.36 -29.74
N THR A 2 32.15 1.12 -28.44
CA THR A 2 30.96 0.51 -27.79
C THR A 2 31.22 0.58 -26.29
N GLY A 3 30.57 1.52 -25.62
CA GLY A 3 30.75 1.72 -24.19
C GLY A 3 30.29 3.11 -23.79
N ASN A 4 28.99 3.41 -23.94
CA ASN A 4 28.32 4.44 -23.15
C ASN A 4 26.79 4.47 -23.34
N ASP A 5 26.09 3.33 -23.21
CA ASP A 5 24.61 3.35 -23.30
C ASP A 5 23.87 2.73 -22.11
N VAL A 6 24.56 2.07 -21.17
CA VAL A 6 23.91 1.51 -19.97
C VAL A 6 23.81 2.55 -18.84
N SER A 7 24.66 3.58 -18.83
CA SER A 7 24.65 4.60 -17.76
C SER A 7 23.64 5.73 -17.97
N ARG A 8 23.08 5.88 -19.19
CA ARG A 8 22.05 6.89 -19.49
C ARG A 8 20.65 6.45 -19.09
N ASP A 9 20.40 5.14 -19.05
CA ASP A 9 19.09 4.55 -18.76
C ASP A 9 18.82 4.45 -17.25
N GLN A 10 19.84 4.16 -16.44
CA GLN A 10 19.73 4.07 -14.98
C GLN A 10 19.50 5.43 -14.26
N ASN A 11 19.66 6.53 -14.98
CA ASN A 11 19.47 7.90 -14.47
C ASN A 11 18.08 8.48 -14.81
N ARG A 12 17.18 7.65 -15.38
CA ARG A 12 15.84 8.04 -15.84
C ARG A 12 14.71 7.27 -15.15
N ASP A 13 14.99 6.52 -14.10
CA ASP A 13 13.94 5.87 -13.31
C ASP A 13 13.23 6.92 -12.41
N PRO A 14 11.98 7.31 -12.73
CA PRO A 14 11.30 8.36 -12.00
C PRO A 14 10.93 7.92 -10.57
N GLN A 15 10.74 6.61 -10.33
CA GLN A 15 10.56 6.09 -8.98
C GLN A 15 11.79 6.31 -8.13
N ARG A 16 12.99 6.07 -8.68
CA ARG A 16 14.24 6.33 -7.97
C ARG A 16 14.39 7.78 -7.54
N ALA A 17 13.92 8.74 -8.35
CA ALA A 17 13.92 10.16 -8.00
C ALA A 17 12.98 10.45 -6.81
N SER A 18 11.79 9.83 -6.78
CA SER A 18 10.88 9.93 -5.62
C SER A 18 11.52 9.37 -4.34
N LEU A 19 12.16 8.21 -4.42
CA LEU A 19 12.82 7.59 -3.26
C LEU A 19 14.02 8.41 -2.75
N GLU A 20 14.75 9.03 -3.68
CA GLU A 20 15.82 9.95 -3.31
C GLU A 20 15.28 11.23 -2.66
N LEU A 21 14.13 11.73 -3.11
CA LEU A 21 13.45 12.85 -2.45
C LEU A 21 13.01 12.49 -1.03
N VAL A 22 12.43 11.31 -0.79
CA VAL A 22 12.11 10.82 0.56
C VAL A 22 13.37 10.74 1.43
N ARG A 23 14.45 10.17 0.90
CA ARG A 23 15.72 10.05 1.62
C ARG A 23 16.25 11.41 2.07
N ARG A 24 16.29 12.40 1.17
CA ARG A 24 16.73 13.76 1.51
C ARG A 24 15.78 14.43 2.50
N TYR A 25 14.48 14.30 2.28
CA TYR A 25 13.44 14.89 3.13
C TYR A 25 13.61 14.49 4.60
N LEU A 26 13.87 13.21 4.86
CA LEU A 26 14.09 12.67 6.20
C LEU A 26 15.49 13.00 6.74
N ALA A 27 16.52 12.92 5.90
CA ALA A 27 17.90 13.24 6.30
C ALA A 27 18.05 14.71 6.74
N ASP A 28 17.41 15.65 6.03
CA ASP A 28 17.46 17.09 6.36
C ASP A 28 16.76 17.42 7.70
N ARG A 29 15.89 16.53 8.17
CA ARG A 29 15.15 16.67 9.45
C ARG A 29 15.74 15.83 10.57
N ARG A 30 16.73 14.97 10.26
CA ARG A 30 17.39 14.13 11.25
C ARG A 30 18.24 15.01 12.18
N PRO A 31 18.05 14.95 13.50
CA PRO A 31 18.87 15.74 14.44
C PRO A 31 20.33 15.26 14.44
N ASP A 32 21.25 16.18 14.77
CA ASP A 32 22.65 15.84 14.98
C ASP A 32 22.77 15.01 16.28
N PRO A 33 23.32 13.77 16.23
CA PRO A 33 23.56 12.99 17.44
C PRO A 33 24.42 13.72 18.46
N ALA A 34 25.33 14.60 18.00
CA ALA A 34 26.19 15.39 18.87
C ALA A 34 25.43 16.41 19.74
N GLU A 35 24.15 16.70 19.44
CA GLU A 35 23.26 17.52 20.27
C GLU A 35 22.68 16.76 21.47
N GLY A 36 23.03 15.47 21.64
CA GLY A 36 22.76 14.69 22.85
C GLY A 36 21.43 13.93 22.84
N ASN A 37 20.83 13.70 21.67
CA ASN A 37 19.60 12.92 21.52
C ASN A 37 19.76 11.78 20.50
N ASP A 38 20.62 10.82 20.83
CA ASP A 38 20.91 9.64 19.99
C ASP A 38 19.66 8.81 19.66
N VAL A 39 18.70 8.75 20.60
CA VAL A 39 17.44 8.01 20.40
C VAL A 39 16.57 8.67 19.32
N LEU A 40 16.47 10.00 19.32
CA LEU A 40 15.73 10.71 18.28
C LEU A 40 16.42 10.58 16.92
N ALA A 41 17.75 10.68 16.86
CA ALA A 41 18.50 10.45 15.63
C ALA A 41 18.26 9.02 15.09
N PHE A 42 18.29 8.02 15.97
CA PHE A 42 17.98 6.63 15.64
C PHE A 42 16.52 6.45 15.17
N ALA A 43 15.55 7.15 15.76
CA ALA A 43 14.16 7.12 15.31
C ALA A 43 14.01 7.62 13.86
N TYR A 44 14.76 8.65 13.45
CA TYR A 44 14.77 9.11 12.05
C TYR A 44 15.46 8.12 11.10
N ASP A 45 16.51 7.43 11.57
CA ASP A 45 17.17 6.37 10.80
C ASP A 45 16.23 5.19 10.56
N GLU A 46 15.49 4.76 11.59
CA GLU A 46 14.49 3.69 11.48
C GLU A 46 13.29 4.10 10.61
N LEU A 47 12.82 5.35 10.72
CA LEU A 47 11.76 5.87 9.86
C LEU A 47 12.20 5.85 8.39
N SER A 48 13.45 6.25 8.13
CA SER A 48 14.04 6.20 6.79
C SER A 48 14.16 4.76 6.28
N ARG A 49 14.64 3.83 7.12
CA ARG A 49 14.75 2.40 6.78
C ARG A 49 13.41 1.83 6.37
N ILE A 50 12.37 2.01 7.19
CA ILE A 50 11.05 1.45 6.96
C ILE A 50 10.40 2.07 5.72
N THR A 51 10.44 3.39 5.59
CA THR A 51 9.83 4.10 4.46
C THR A 51 10.49 3.75 3.13
N LEU A 52 11.82 3.58 3.11
CA LEU A 52 12.58 3.28 1.89
C LEU A 52 12.67 1.78 1.58
N ALA A 53 12.13 0.91 2.42
CA ALA A 53 12.12 -0.53 2.21
C ALA A 53 10.94 -1.01 1.36
N GLY A 54 11.16 -2.09 0.60
CA GLY A 54 10.12 -2.75 -0.20
C GLY A 54 10.14 -2.37 -1.68
N LYS A 55 9.02 -2.69 -2.35
CA LYS A 55 8.89 -2.58 -3.82
C LYS A 55 8.34 -1.25 -4.31
N HIS A 56 7.86 -0.38 -3.42
CA HIS A 56 7.39 0.97 -3.74
C HIS A 56 6.31 1.03 -4.83
N VAL A 57 5.37 0.08 -4.79
CA VAL A 57 4.27 -0.06 -5.78
C VAL A 57 3.48 1.25 -5.96
N ARG A 58 3.34 2.05 -4.88
CA ARG A 58 2.58 3.30 -4.89
C ARG A 58 3.27 4.38 -5.73
N SER A 59 4.55 4.64 -5.51
CA SER A 59 5.29 5.54 -6.41
C SER A 59 5.38 5.00 -7.83
N SER A 60 5.51 3.68 -8.05
CA SER A 60 5.40 3.10 -9.39
C SER A 60 4.06 3.44 -10.06
N LEU A 61 2.95 3.35 -9.31
CA LEU A 61 1.61 3.67 -9.81
C LEU A 61 1.44 5.15 -10.11
N VAL A 62 2.04 6.06 -9.34
CA VAL A 62 2.08 7.50 -9.66
C VAL A 62 2.74 7.69 -11.03
N HIS A 63 3.94 7.14 -11.22
CA HIS A 63 4.71 7.34 -12.45
C HIS A 63 4.09 6.64 -13.66
N ALA A 64 3.62 5.40 -13.51
CA ALA A 64 2.87 4.68 -14.54
C ALA A 64 1.60 5.43 -14.95
N SER A 65 0.91 6.03 -13.98
CA SER A 65 -0.29 6.82 -14.23
C SER A 65 0.02 8.17 -14.85
N ALA A 66 1.19 8.76 -14.58
CA ALA A 66 1.66 10.01 -15.19
C ALA A 66 2.16 9.81 -16.64
N GLY A 67 2.63 8.61 -16.98
CA GLY A 67 3.02 8.24 -18.35
C GLY A 67 4.26 8.99 -18.85
N ALA A 68 4.29 9.29 -20.14
CA ALA A 68 5.42 9.84 -20.90
C ALA A 68 5.99 11.13 -20.31
N VAL A 69 5.16 11.87 -19.56
CA VAL A 69 5.58 13.09 -18.84
C VAL A 69 6.71 12.81 -17.84
N THR A 70 6.83 11.57 -17.38
CA THR A 70 7.91 11.12 -16.47
C THR A 70 9.07 10.41 -17.18
N SER A 71 8.87 9.87 -18.38
CA SER A 71 9.86 9.02 -19.08
C SER A 71 10.56 9.69 -20.28
N GLU A 72 9.94 10.68 -20.92
CA GLU A 72 10.47 11.36 -22.11
C GLU A 72 11.05 12.75 -21.84
N ALA A 73 10.95 13.25 -20.60
CA ALA A 73 11.46 14.57 -20.23
C ALA A 73 13.00 14.62 -20.37
N THR A 74 13.49 15.32 -21.39
CA THR A 74 14.91 15.64 -21.57
C THR A 74 15.39 16.74 -20.62
N GLU A 75 14.45 17.50 -20.04
CA GLU A 75 14.64 18.51 -18.99
C GLU A 75 13.54 18.37 -17.92
N ALA A 76 13.81 18.83 -16.70
CA ALA A 76 12.84 18.82 -15.60
C ALA A 76 11.65 19.72 -15.96
N THR A 77 10.50 19.10 -16.25
CA THR A 77 9.24 19.83 -16.44
C THR A 77 8.52 19.93 -15.10
N GLU A 78 7.68 20.96 -14.94
CA GLU A 78 6.83 21.10 -13.74
C GLU A 78 6.03 19.82 -13.44
N ALA A 79 5.58 19.14 -14.49
CA ALA A 79 4.83 17.90 -14.37
C ALA A 79 5.68 16.70 -13.91
N ALA A 80 6.93 16.60 -14.39
CA ALA A 80 7.85 15.57 -13.92
C ALA A 80 8.25 15.81 -12.46
N GLU A 81 8.51 17.05 -12.06
CA GLU A 81 8.80 17.42 -10.67
C GLU A 81 7.62 17.14 -9.75
N ALA A 82 6.40 17.48 -10.18
CA ALA A 82 5.17 17.16 -9.44
C ALA A 82 4.97 15.64 -9.29
N ALA A 83 5.18 14.85 -10.34
CA ALA A 83 5.09 13.39 -10.26
C ALA A 83 6.11 12.81 -9.28
N VAL A 84 7.34 13.33 -9.26
CA VAL A 84 8.38 12.92 -8.29
C VAL A 84 7.96 13.24 -6.86
N ALA A 85 7.45 14.46 -6.61
CA ALA A 85 6.95 14.88 -5.31
C ALA A 85 5.76 14.05 -4.85
N PHE A 86 4.81 13.76 -5.74
CA PHE A 86 3.64 12.92 -5.44
C PHE A 86 4.03 11.47 -5.17
N GLY A 87 4.97 10.90 -5.94
CA GLY A 87 5.52 9.57 -5.69
C GLY A 87 6.21 9.49 -4.32
N ALA A 88 6.98 10.51 -3.96
CA ALA A 88 7.62 10.58 -2.64
C ALA A 88 6.57 10.71 -1.51
N ALA A 89 5.53 11.52 -1.72
CA ALA A 89 4.47 11.72 -0.75
C ALA A 89 3.69 10.42 -0.46
N VAL A 90 3.35 9.63 -1.48
CA VAL A 90 2.59 8.37 -1.27
C VAL A 90 3.42 7.27 -0.62
N ASP A 91 4.74 7.23 -0.85
CA ASP A 91 5.63 6.29 -0.16
C ASP A 91 5.84 6.70 1.30
N LEU A 92 5.96 8.00 1.60
CA LEU A 92 6.02 8.51 2.97
C LEU A 92 4.69 8.30 3.72
N LEU A 93 3.55 8.50 3.04
CA LEU A 93 2.23 8.14 3.55
C LEU A 93 2.13 6.64 3.87
N HIS A 94 2.63 5.78 2.99
CA HIS A 94 2.67 4.35 3.27
C HIS A 94 3.55 4.03 4.48
N GLY A 95 4.71 4.66 4.60
CA GLY A 95 5.55 4.55 5.79
C GLY A 95 4.79 4.88 7.07
N ALA A 96 4.02 5.97 7.08
CA ALA A 96 3.19 6.34 8.21
C ALA A 96 2.18 5.24 8.59
N PHE A 97 1.45 4.70 7.61
CA PHE A 97 0.51 3.61 7.85
C PHE A 97 1.19 2.35 8.34
N LEU A 98 2.38 1.99 7.83
CA LEU A 98 3.12 0.84 8.37
C LEU A 98 3.46 1.01 9.85
N LEU A 99 3.91 2.20 10.25
CA LEU A 99 4.26 2.50 11.65
C LEU A 99 3.04 2.44 12.56
N HIS A 100 1.92 2.99 12.11
CA HIS A 100 0.66 2.99 12.87
C HIS A 100 0.01 1.59 12.91
N ASP A 101 -0.02 0.86 11.80
CA ASP A 101 -0.55 -0.51 11.72
C ASP A 101 0.25 -1.46 12.63
N ASP A 102 1.58 -1.42 12.59
CA ASP A 102 2.43 -2.24 13.49
C ASP A 102 2.12 -1.98 14.97
N LEU A 103 1.78 -0.73 15.31
CA LEU A 103 1.40 -0.35 16.67
C LEU A 103 -0.01 -0.84 17.04
N VAL A 104 -0.96 -0.77 16.12
CA VAL A 104 -2.34 -1.25 16.30
C VAL A 104 -2.38 -2.76 16.47
N ASP A 105 -1.66 -3.48 15.61
CA ASP A 105 -1.63 -4.95 15.60
C ASP A 105 -0.65 -5.55 16.63
N GLN A 106 0.20 -4.72 17.26
CA GLN A 106 1.25 -5.14 18.20
C GLN A 106 2.27 -6.11 17.59
N ASP A 107 2.58 -5.92 16.30
CA ASP A 107 3.51 -6.77 15.56
C ASP A 107 4.97 -6.36 15.84
N ASP A 108 5.71 -7.25 16.51
CA ASP A 108 7.14 -7.04 16.78
C ASP A 108 8.02 -7.17 15.52
N LEU A 109 7.52 -7.86 14.48
CA LEU A 109 8.25 -8.15 13.26
C LEU A 109 7.48 -7.71 12.01
N ARG A 110 8.18 -7.02 11.10
CA ARG A 110 7.71 -6.70 9.75
C ARG A 110 8.72 -7.19 8.73
N ARG A 111 8.27 -8.10 7.84
CA ARG A 111 9.11 -8.73 6.79
C ARG A 111 10.40 -9.38 7.34
N GLY A 112 10.31 -9.96 8.54
CA GLY A 112 11.43 -10.64 9.21
C GLY A 112 12.42 -9.70 9.93
N GLU A 113 12.17 -8.39 9.90
CA GLU A 113 12.94 -7.39 10.65
C GLU A 113 12.08 -6.82 11.79
N TRP A 114 12.72 -6.21 12.79
CA TRP A 114 12.00 -5.51 13.86
C TRP A 114 11.12 -4.39 13.31
N SER A 115 9.89 -4.32 13.81
CA SER A 115 9.02 -3.16 13.59
C SER A 115 9.59 -1.92 14.28
N PHE A 116 9.12 -0.73 13.89
CA PHE A 116 9.64 0.53 14.44
C PHE A 116 9.54 0.56 15.96
N HIS A 117 8.36 0.30 16.50
CA HIS A 117 8.12 0.40 17.93
C HIS A 117 8.96 -0.62 18.73
N ALA A 118 9.23 -1.79 18.14
CA ALA A 118 10.05 -2.81 18.75
C ALA A 118 11.55 -2.43 18.73
N SER A 119 12.07 -1.90 17.61
CA SER A 119 13.42 -1.30 17.55
C SER A 119 13.61 -0.22 18.61
N LEU A 120 12.62 0.66 18.79
CA LEU A 120 12.69 1.76 19.75
C LEU A 120 12.48 1.28 21.19
N ARG A 121 11.69 0.23 21.42
CA ARG A 121 11.61 -0.43 22.72
C ARG A 121 12.97 -0.96 23.14
N GLU A 122 13.69 -1.64 22.26
CA GLU A 122 15.03 -2.15 22.55
C GLU A 122 16.01 -1.01 22.84
N ALA A 123 16.01 0.04 22.00
CA ALA A 123 16.90 1.20 22.18
C ALA A 123 16.65 1.97 23.48
N THR A 124 15.40 1.98 23.97
CA THR A 124 15.01 2.73 25.18
C THR A 124 14.85 1.85 26.42
N SER A 125 14.88 0.52 26.26
CA SER A 125 14.47 -0.46 27.28
C SER A 125 13.07 -0.19 27.87
N ASN A 126 12.16 0.42 27.09
CA ASN A 126 10.84 0.83 27.54
C ASN A 126 9.79 0.68 26.42
N ALA A 127 8.87 -0.28 26.59
CA ALA A 127 7.84 -0.57 25.60
C ALA A 127 6.89 0.62 25.35
N HIS A 128 6.47 1.33 26.41
CA HIS A 128 5.60 2.48 26.25
C HIS A 128 6.29 3.61 25.48
N MET A 129 7.58 3.84 25.74
CA MET A 129 8.37 4.83 24.99
C MET A 129 8.49 4.44 23.51
N GLY A 130 8.74 3.16 23.21
CA GLY A 130 8.74 2.65 21.83
C GLY A 130 7.42 2.90 21.10
N HIS A 131 6.29 2.63 21.75
CA HIS A 131 4.95 2.93 21.22
C HIS A 131 4.73 4.44 21.00
N SER A 132 5.09 5.27 21.98
CA SER A 132 4.94 6.73 21.87
C SER A 132 5.78 7.31 20.72
N LEU A 133 7.00 6.81 20.53
CA LEU A 133 7.85 7.23 19.42
C LEU A 133 7.29 6.78 18.07
N ALA A 134 6.75 5.56 17.98
CA ALA A 134 6.14 5.04 16.75
C ALA A 134 4.93 5.87 16.32
N LEU A 135 4.04 6.19 17.26
CA LEU A 135 2.87 7.04 17.02
C LEU A 135 3.28 8.39 16.42
N LEU A 136 4.20 9.09 17.09
CA LEU A 136 4.65 10.42 16.67
C LEU A 136 5.49 10.40 15.38
N ALA A 137 6.28 9.34 15.15
CA ALA A 137 7.01 9.17 13.90
C ALA A 137 6.07 8.96 12.71
N GLY A 138 4.98 8.20 12.90
CA GLY A 138 3.92 8.11 11.91
C GLY A 138 3.23 9.46 11.65
N ASP A 139 2.98 10.27 12.68
CA ASP A 139 2.43 11.63 12.51
C ASP A 139 3.37 12.55 11.72
N ILE A 140 4.68 12.46 11.96
CA ILE A 140 5.70 13.19 11.18
C ILE A 140 5.67 12.75 9.71
N ALA A 141 5.53 11.45 9.43
CA ALA A 141 5.44 10.94 8.07
C ALA A 141 4.14 11.38 7.37
N LEU A 142 2.99 11.38 8.06
CA LEU A 142 1.73 11.94 7.54
C LEU A 142 1.88 13.42 7.20
N ALA A 143 2.44 14.22 8.11
CA ALA A 143 2.70 15.64 7.88
C ALA A 143 3.66 15.85 6.70
N GLY A 144 4.68 14.99 6.58
CA GLY A 144 5.64 15.06 5.48
C GLY A 144 5.04 14.70 4.13
N ALA A 145 4.09 13.78 4.05
CA ALA A 145 3.35 13.51 2.82
C ALA A 145 2.59 14.77 2.35
N MET A 146 1.97 15.51 3.27
CA MET A 146 1.29 16.78 2.99
C MET A 146 2.26 17.89 2.56
N ASP A 147 3.42 17.97 3.20
CA ASP A 147 4.50 18.91 2.86
C ASP A 147 5.01 18.65 1.43
N LEU A 148 5.23 17.39 1.06
CA LEU A 148 5.71 17.01 -0.27
C LEU A 148 4.71 17.36 -1.39
N VAL A 149 3.40 17.11 -1.21
CA VAL A 149 2.39 17.46 -2.23
C VAL A 149 2.11 18.97 -2.35
N THR A 150 2.54 19.75 -1.37
CA THR A 150 2.42 21.22 -1.35
C THR A 150 3.77 21.92 -1.47
N SER A 151 4.82 21.17 -1.79
CA SER A 151 6.18 21.69 -1.87
C SER A 151 6.34 22.76 -2.95
N PRO A 152 7.30 23.69 -2.82
CA PRO A 152 7.47 24.80 -3.78
C PRO A 152 7.66 24.38 -5.25
N GLN A 153 8.09 23.15 -5.49
CA GLN A 153 8.29 22.55 -6.81
C GLN A 153 6.97 22.09 -7.46
N VAL A 154 5.88 21.97 -6.69
CA VAL A 154 4.56 21.59 -7.19
C VAL A 154 3.77 22.86 -7.53
N PRO A 155 3.38 23.07 -8.80
CA PRO A 155 2.53 24.20 -9.16
C PRO A 155 1.21 24.20 -8.39
N GLN A 156 0.72 25.37 -7.98
CA GLN A 156 -0.48 25.49 -7.15
C GLN A 156 -1.73 24.83 -7.77
N HIS A 157 -1.86 24.87 -9.10
CA HIS A 157 -2.98 24.25 -9.80
C HIS A 157 -2.98 22.72 -9.73
N MET A 158 -1.82 22.09 -9.49
CA MET A 158 -1.67 20.66 -9.21
C MET A 158 -1.73 20.36 -7.71
N ALA A 159 -1.14 21.23 -6.87
CA ALA A 159 -1.08 21.04 -5.43
C ALA A 159 -2.48 20.99 -4.77
N ILE A 160 -3.42 21.83 -5.21
CA ILE A 160 -4.79 21.84 -4.65
C ILE A 160 -5.51 20.49 -4.84
N PRO A 161 -5.68 19.96 -6.07
CA PRO A 161 -6.31 18.65 -6.25
C PRO A 161 -5.50 17.52 -5.61
N ALA A 162 -4.16 17.55 -5.68
CA ALA A 162 -3.31 16.55 -5.03
C ALA A 162 -3.53 16.49 -3.51
N THR A 163 -3.58 17.66 -2.85
CA THR A 163 -3.88 17.77 -1.42
C THR A 163 -5.23 17.15 -1.08
N ARG A 164 -6.25 17.37 -1.91
CA ARG A 164 -7.59 16.79 -1.68
C ARG A 164 -7.58 15.27 -1.81
N ILE A 165 -6.90 14.75 -2.82
CA ILE A 165 -6.74 13.30 -3.04
C ILE A 165 -6.02 12.65 -1.84
N VAL A 166 -4.93 13.25 -1.36
CA VAL A 166 -4.18 12.70 -0.23
C VAL A 166 -4.98 12.77 1.07
N VAL A 167 -5.66 13.88 1.36
CA VAL A 167 -6.50 13.99 2.57
C VAL A 167 -7.66 13.01 2.55
N GLU A 168 -8.32 12.82 1.40
CA GLU A 168 -9.38 11.83 1.24
C GLU A 168 -8.86 10.41 1.43
N ALA A 169 -7.70 10.08 0.85
CA ALA A 169 -7.07 8.79 1.06
C ALA A 169 -6.66 8.55 2.51
N ILE A 170 -6.14 9.56 3.22
CA ILE A 170 -5.85 9.47 4.66
C ILE A 170 -7.13 9.18 5.44
N THR A 171 -8.17 9.97 5.20
CA THR A 171 -9.45 9.86 5.92
C THR A 171 -10.07 8.48 5.71
N GLU A 172 -10.18 8.04 4.45
CA GLU A 172 -10.73 6.72 4.15
C GLU A 172 -9.87 5.59 4.69
N SER A 173 -8.54 5.67 4.62
CA SER A 173 -7.68 4.60 5.14
C SER A 173 -7.84 4.44 6.65
N ILE A 174 -7.89 5.56 7.39
CA ILE A 174 -8.16 5.55 8.83
C ILE A 174 -9.57 5.02 9.13
N GLU A 175 -10.60 5.47 8.39
CA GLU A 175 -11.97 4.95 8.57
C GLU A 175 -12.07 3.45 8.24
N GLY A 176 -11.33 2.98 7.24
CA GLY A 176 -11.20 1.58 6.88
C GLY A 176 -10.53 0.76 7.98
N GLU A 177 -9.45 1.28 8.57
CA GLU A 177 -8.78 0.65 9.71
C GLU A 177 -9.69 0.58 10.94
N LEU A 178 -10.42 1.66 11.24
CA LEU A 178 -11.40 1.66 12.33
C LEU A 178 -12.47 0.58 12.12
N ARG A 179 -12.97 0.43 10.89
CA ARG A 179 -13.92 -0.65 10.56
C ARG A 179 -13.30 -2.02 10.79
N ASP A 180 -12.08 -2.24 10.28
CA ASP A 180 -11.35 -3.51 10.43
C ASP A 180 -11.18 -3.89 11.91
N ILE A 181 -10.72 -2.96 12.75
CA ILE A 181 -10.59 -3.17 14.20
C ILE A 181 -11.95 -3.51 14.83
N THR A 182 -13.02 -2.79 14.46
CA THR A 182 -14.36 -3.04 15.04
C THR A 182 -14.96 -4.38 14.62
N HIS A 183 -14.58 -4.92 13.45
CA HIS A 183 -15.00 -6.27 13.04
C HIS A 183 -14.43 -7.36 13.95
N ARG A 184 -13.31 -7.10 14.65
CA ARG A 184 -12.69 -8.04 15.60
C ARG A 184 -13.43 -8.10 16.94
N ILE A 185 -14.43 -7.23 17.16
CA ILE A 185 -15.25 -7.22 18.38
C ILE A 185 -16.26 -8.37 18.30
N PRO A 186 -16.29 -9.33 19.26
CA PRO A 186 -17.12 -10.55 19.16
C PRO A 186 -18.63 -10.30 18.97
N GLN A 187 -19.14 -9.14 19.39
CA GLN A 187 -20.56 -8.78 19.28
C GLN A 187 -20.93 -8.17 17.92
N VAL A 188 -19.94 -7.80 17.10
CA VAL A 188 -20.15 -7.21 15.77
C VAL A 188 -20.30 -8.32 14.76
N ARG A 189 -21.48 -8.40 14.11
CA ARG A 189 -21.67 -9.30 12.96
C ARG A 189 -21.06 -8.68 11.72
N THR A 190 -20.03 -9.32 11.21
CA THR A 190 -19.38 -8.94 9.96
C THR A 190 -19.93 -9.78 8.82
N SER A 191 -19.81 -9.28 7.59
CA SER A 191 -20.17 -10.00 6.37
C SER A 191 -19.07 -9.78 5.34
N VAL A 192 -19.00 -10.64 4.32
CA VAL A 192 -18.09 -10.47 3.18
C VAL A 192 -18.19 -9.07 2.57
N ALA A 193 -19.40 -8.50 2.48
CA ALA A 193 -19.59 -7.15 1.96
C ALA A 193 -18.99 -6.07 2.87
N ALA A 194 -19.10 -6.23 4.19
CA ALA A 194 -18.53 -5.30 5.17
C ALA A 194 -17.00 -5.34 5.17
N VAL A 195 -16.40 -6.54 5.13
CA VAL A 195 -14.94 -6.71 4.97
C VAL A 195 -14.47 -6.08 3.66
N ARG A 196 -15.18 -6.31 2.56
CA ARG A 196 -14.85 -5.69 1.27
C ARG A 196 -14.88 -4.16 1.33
N THR A 197 -15.84 -3.56 2.02
CA THR A 197 -15.89 -2.09 2.22
C THR A 197 -14.73 -1.61 3.09
N ALA A 198 -14.42 -2.28 4.20
CA ALA A 198 -13.27 -1.94 5.03
C ALA A 198 -11.97 -2.02 4.22
N ASN A 199 -11.77 -3.09 3.44
CA ASN A 199 -10.63 -3.28 2.56
C ASN A 199 -10.49 -2.21 1.47
N ALA A 200 -11.60 -1.78 0.88
CA ALA A 200 -11.59 -0.70 -0.11
C ALA A 200 -11.11 0.63 0.51
N TRP A 201 -11.54 0.92 1.73
CA TRP A 201 -11.16 2.14 2.41
C TRP A 201 -9.73 2.06 2.97
N LYS A 202 -9.42 0.97 3.69
CA LYS A 202 -8.13 0.70 4.34
C LYS A 202 -6.98 0.63 3.34
N THR A 203 -7.13 -0.12 2.25
CA THR A 203 -6.02 -0.42 1.34
C THR A 203 -6.17 0.24 -0.03
N THR A 204 -7.32 0.11 -0.68
CA THR A 204 -7.49 0.58 -2.07
C THR A 204 -7.31 2.09 -2.21
N ALA A 205 -7.86 2.87 -1.27
CA ALA A 205 -7.82 4.33 -1.30
C ALA A 205 -6.40 4.89 -1.43
N TYR A 206 -5.48 4.51 -0.52
CA TYR A 206 -4.11 5.03 -0.53
C TYR A 206 -3.13 4.21 -1.37
N THR A 207 -3.43 2.96 -1.69
CA THR A 207 -2.50 2.08 -2.43
C THR A 207 -2.68 2.19 -3.95
N PHE A 208 -3.91 2.38 -4.42
CA PHE A 208 -4.21 2.41 -5.85
C PHE A 208 -4.84 3.74 -6.25
N ARG A 209 -5.95 4.13 -5.62
CA ARG A 209 -6.75 5.26 -6.08
C ARG A 209 -5.98 6.58 -6.01
N ALA A 210 -5.45 6.94 -4.84
CA ALA A 210 -4.67 8.16 -4.70
C ALA A 210 -3.42 8.19 -5.58
N PRO A 211 -2.53 7.17 -5.60
CA PRO A 211 -1.38 7.16 -6.49
C PRO A 211 -1.72 7.35 -7.97
N MET A 212 -2.74 6.64 -8.46
CA MET A 212 -3.12 6.72 -9.86
C MET A 212 -3.73 8.10 -10.21
N MET A 213 -4.59 8.63 -9.33
CA MET A 213 -5.15 9.98 -9.47
C MET A 213 -4.06 11.06 -9.43
N LEU A 214 -3.07 10.94 -8.54
CA LEU A 214 -1.95 11.87 -8.45
C LEU A 214 -1.10 11.87 -9.72
N GLY A 215 -0.83 10.70 -10.29
CA GLY A 215 -0.15 10.60 -11.59
C GLY A 215 -0.92 11.30 -12.72
N ALA A 216 -2.25 11.13 -12.76
CA ALA A 216 -3.10 11.85 -13.71
C ALA A 216 -3.07 13.37 -13.49
N VAL A 217 -3.11 13.85 -12.24
CA VAL A 217 -2.96 15.29 -11.91
C VAL A 217 -1.63 15.83 -12.40
N ALA A 218 -0.52 15.13 -12.14
CA ALA A 218 0.81 15.55 -12.60
C ALA A 218 0.86 15.69 -14.13
N ALA A 219 0.19 14.79 -14.86
CA ALA A 219 0.09 14.83 -16.31
C ALA A 219 -1.01 15.76 -16.86
N GLY A 220 -1.67 16.56 -16.01
CA GLY A 220 -2.73 17.50 -16.43
C GLY A 220 -4.01 16.83 -16.93
N ARG A 221 -4.28 15.59 -16.53
CA ARG A 221 -5.49 14.81 -16.89
C ARG A 221 -6.55 14.88 -15.81
N ASP A 222 -7.79 14.51 -16.14
CA ASP A 222 -8.85 14.35 -15.13
C ASP A 222 -8.54 13.13 -14.26
N PRO A 223 -8.25 13.31 -12.95
CA PRO A 223 -7.90 12.18 -12.09
C PRO A 223 -9.02 11.14 -11.97
N ARG A 224 -10.29 11.51 -12.20
CA ARG A 224 -11.43 10.60 -12.07
C ARG A 224 -11.42 9.47 -13.08
N GLN A 225 -10.73 9.64 -14.21
CA GLN A 225 -10.54 8.59 -15.22
C GLN A 225 -9.80 7.37 -14.65
N MET A 226 -9.01 7.55 -13.58
CA MET A 226 -8.24 6.46 -12.99
C MET A 226 -9.06 5.63 -11.99
N VAL A 227 -10.15 6.17 -11.45
CA VAL A 227 -10.89 5.57 -10.32
C VAL A 227 -11.46 4.19 -10.64
N PRO A 228 -12.14 3.94 -11.78
CA PRO A 228 -12.73 2.63 -12.03
C PRO A 228 -11.71 1.50 -12.06
N ALA A 229 -10.55 1.73 -12.69
CA ALA A 229 -9.46 0.76 -12.71
C ALA A 229 -8.80 0.63 -11.34
N ALA A 230 -8.56 1.74 -10.63
CA ALA A 230 -7.91 1.73 -9.33
C ALA A 230 -8.71 0.95 -8.27
N GLU A 231 -10.03 1.10 -8.23
CA GLU A 231 -10.91 0.39 -7.29
C GLU A 231 -10.87 -1.13 -7.51
N LEU A 232 -10.89 -1.56 -8.77
CA LEU A 232 -10.81 -2.97 -9.15
C LEU A 232 -9.44 -3.58 -8.86
N LEU A 233 -8.35 -2.85 -9.14
CA LEU A 233 -7.00 -3.31 -8.83
C LEU A 233 -6.73 -3.36 -7.33
N GLY A 234 -7.25 -2.40 -6.55
CA GLY A 234 -7.12 -2.42 -5.10
C GLY A 234 -7.91 -3.56 -4.45
N PHE A 235 -9.13 -3.83 -4.93
CA PHE A 235 -9.86 -5.04 -4.53
C PHE A 235 -9.05 -6.31 -4.83
N ALA A 236 -8.55 -6.45 -6.06
CA ALA A 236 -7.74 -7.59 -6.47
C ALA A 236 -6.50 -7.77 -5.59
N TYR A 237 -5.81 -6.67 -5.25
CA TYR A 237 -4.65 -6.67 -4.36
C TYR A 237 -4.99 -7.19 -2.97
N GLN A 238 -6.00 -6.63 -2.31
CA GLN A 238 -6.34 -7.03 -0.94
C GLN A 238 -6.93 -8.44 -0.88
N ALA A 239 -7.77 -8.83 -1.84
CA ALA A 239 -8.27 -10.19 -1.93
C ALA A 239 -7.14 -11.22 -2.15
N THR A 240 -6.10 -10.84 -2.90
CA THR A 240 -4.89 -11.67 -3.04
C THR A 240 -4.11 -11.77 -1.72
N ASP A 241 -4.00 -10.67 -0.98
CA ASP A 241 -3.36 -10.66 0.35
C ASP A 241 -4.14 -11.52 1.36
N ASP A 242 -5.47 -11.49 1.35
CA ASP A 242 -6.32 -12.34 2.19
C ASP A 242 -6.14 -13.83 1.86
N ILE A 243 -5.99 -14.20 0.58
CA ILE A 243 -5.66 -15.58 0.17
C ILE A 243 -4.26 -15.96 0.65
N ALA A 244 -3.25 -15.14 0.30
CA ALA A 244 -1.84 -15.45 0.61
C ALA A 244 -1.55 -15.48 2.12
N GLY A 245 -2.31 -14.72 2.90
CA GLY A 245 -2.21 -14.64 4.35
C GLY A 245 -3.01 -15.71 5.10
N PHE A 246 -3.80 -16.53 4.41
CA PHE A 246 -4.57 -17.60 5.06
C PHE A 246 -3.64 -18.74 5.50
N GLN A 247 -3.73 -19.14 6.76
CA GLN A 247 -2.90 -20.18 7.39
C GLN A 247 -3.74 -21.20 8.16
N GLY A 248 -4.90 -21.59 7.62
CA GLY A 248 -5.80 -22.55 8.28
C GLY A 248 -6.31 -22.01 9.62
N ASP A 249 -6.24 -22.84 10.67
CA ASP A 249 -6.77 -22.51 12.01
C ASP A 249 -6.10 -21.29 12.65
N ALA A 250 -4.83 -21.00 12.32
CA ALA A 250 -4.13 -19.80 12.80
C ALA A 250 -4.80 -18.49 12.33
N THR A 251 -5.69 -18.57 11.33
CA THR A 251 -6.45 -17.44 10.79
C THR A 251 -7.83 -17.29 11.43
N MET A 252 -8.31 -18.22 12.27
CA MET A 252 -9.67 -18.17 12.85
C MET A 252 -9.94 -16.93 13.71
N GLY A 253 -8.90 -16.26 14.22
CA GLY A 253 -9.02 -15.01 14.96
C GLY A 253 -9.06 -13.75 14.09
N ARG A 254 -8.87 -13.87 12.77
CA ARG A 254 -8.85 -12.73 11.83
C ARG A 254 -10.12 -12.71 11.01
N VAL A 255 -10.63 -11.51 10.74
CA VAL A 255 -11.80 -11.29 9.91
C VAL A 255 -11.33 -10.87 8.52
N THR A 256 -11.38 -11.79 7.56
CA THR A 256 -10.89 -11.62 6.19
C THR A 256 -11.95 -12.05 5.18
N MET A 257 -11.74 -11.74 3.90
CA MET A 257 -12.65 -12.21 2.86
C MET A 257 -12.73 -13.74 2.81
N VAL A 258 -11.62 -14.45 3.05
CA VAL A 258 -11.58 -15.92 3.05
C VAL A 258 -12.39 -16.48 4.22
N THR A 259 -12.19 -15.98 5.44
CA THR A 259 -12.89 -16.48 6.64
C THR A 259 -14.38 -16.20 6.58
N GLU A 260 -14.80 -15.03 6.10
CA GLU A 260 -16.22 -14.71 5.95
C GLU A 260 -16.87 -15.52 4.81
N MET A 261 -16.16 -15.76 3.70
CA MET A 261 -16.66 -16.63 2.63
C MET A 261 -16.78 -18.09 3.05
N LEU A 262 -15.91 -18.56 3.95
CA LEU A 262 -15.98 -19.89 4.55
C LEU A 262 -17.17 -19.99 5.52
N ALA A 263 -17.42 -18.94 6.31
CA ALA A 263 -18.57 -18.88 7.20
C ALA A 263 -19.91 -18.85 6.44
N ASP A 264 -19.97 -18.16 5.30
CA ASP A 264 -21.16 -18.09 4.44
C ASP A 264 -21.48 -19.41 3.71
N ASP A 265 -20.45 -20.21 3.37
CA ASP A 265 -20.60 -21.51 2.72
C ASP A 265 -19.62 -22.56 3.29
N PRO A 266 -19.93 -23.13 4.47
CA PRO A 266 -19.07 -24.13 5.12
C PRO A 266 -18.92 -25.42 4.30
N ALA A 267 -19.92 -25.75 3.48
CA ALA A 267 -19.91 -26.97 2.66
C ALA A 267 -18.87 -26.90 1.52
N GLY A 268 -18.57 -25.69 1.03
CA GLY A 268 -17.50 -25.47 0.05
C GLY A 268 -16.08 -25.58 0.64
N GLY A 269 -15.95 -25.51 1.97
CA GLY A 269 -14.67 -25.56 2.66
C GLY A 269 -13.72 -24.41 2.29
N VAL A 270 -12.50 -24.48 2.82
CA VAL A 270 -11.45 -23.48 2.56
C VAL A 270 -11.14 -23.40 1.06
N ASP A 271 -11.03 -24.55 0.40
CA ASP A 271 -10.70 -24.64 -1.02
C ASP A 271 -11.74 -23.92 -1.89
N GLY A 272 -13.03 -24.09 -1.60
CA GLY A 272 -14.11 -23.39 -2.28
C GLY A 272 -14.07 -21.88 -2.05
N ALA A 273 -13.84 -21.43 -0.82
CA ALA A 273 -13.71 -20.00 -0.50
C ALA A 273 -12.53 -19.36 -1.25
N VAL A 274 -11.36 -19.99 -1.22
CA VAL A 274 -10.14 -19.51 -1.90
C VAL A 274 -10.32 -19.45 -3.41
N HIS A 275 -10.84 -20.52 -4.04
CA HIS A 275 -11.04 -20.55 -5.48
C HIS A 275 -12.08 -19.54 -5.96
N ARG A 276 -13.17 -19.32 -5.19
CA ARG A 276 -14.16 -18.26 -5.49
C ARG A 276 -13.55 -16.87 -5.40
N LEU A 277 -12.77 -16.60 -4.35
CA LEU A 277 -12.11 -15.30 -4.19
C LEU A 277 -11.07 -15.07 -5.28
N ALA A 278 -10.28 -16.08 -5.64
CA ALA A 278 -9.32 -16.00 -6.74
C ALA A 278 -10.00 -15.73 -8.09
N ALA A 279 -11.17 -16.33 -8.35
CA ALA A 279 -11.95 -16.01 -9.54
C ALA A 279 -12.40 -14.54 -9.55
N GLN A 280 -12.86 -14.00 -8.42
CA GLN A 280 -13.20 -12.58 -8.29
C GLN A 280 -12.00 -11.66 -8.54
N VAL A 281 -10.80 -12.04 -8.10
CA VAL A 281 -9.55 -11.31 -8.39
C VAL A 281 -9.30 -11.24 -9.90
N ARG A 282 -9.37 -12.39 -10.60
CA ARG A 282 -9.16 -12.44 -12.06
C ARG A 282 -10.18 -11.61 -12.82
N ASP A 283 -11.45 -11.66 -12.41
CA ASP A 283 -12.51 -10.83 -13.00
C ASP A 283 -12.29 -9.34 -12.74
N ALA A 284 -11.87 -8.96 -11.54
CA ALA A 284 -11.56 -7.57 -11.22
C ALA A 284 -10.41 -7.03 -12.07
N VAL A 285 -9.33 -7.81 -12.24
CA VAL A 285 -8.21 -7.43 -13.12
C VAL A 285 -8.66 -7.29 -14.57
N ARG A 286 -9.48 -8.20 -15.10
CA ARG A 286 -10.05 -8.11 -16.44
C ARG A 286 -10.86 -6.82 -16.62
N HIS A 287 -11.79 -6.54 -15.70
CA HIS A 287 -12.60 -5.33 -15.77
C HIS A 287 -11.78 -4.04 -15.57
N ALA A 288 -10.67 -4.10 -14.83
CA ALA A 288 -9.76 -2.97 -14.68
C ALA A 288 -9.11 -2.60 -16.02
N ARG A 289 -8.69 -3.59 -16.81
CA ARG A 289 -8.15 -3.38 -18.17
C ARG A 289 -9.19 -2.77 -19.09
N GLU A 290 -10.40 -3.33 -19.10
CA GLU A 290 -11.51 -2.80 -19.89
C GLU A 290 -11.85 -1.34 -19.50
N ALA A 291 -11.71 -1.00 -18.21
CA ALA A 291 -11.88 0.37 -17.75
C ALA A 291 -10.77 1.30 -18.28
N LEU A 292 -9.49 0.89 -18.19
CA LEU A 292 -8.37 1.67 -18.73
C LEU A 292 -8.54 1.95 -20.24
N ASP A 293 -8.99 0.96 -21.00
CA ASP A 293 -9.22 1.10 -22.45
C ASP A 293 -10.39 2.05 -22.76
N ARG A 294 -11.46 2.01 -21.96
CA ARG A 294 -12.67 2.82 -22.16
C ARG A 294 -12.44 4.31 -21.91
N GLU A 295 -11.54 4.63 -20.98
CA GLU A 295 -11.26 6.02 -20.58
C GLU A 295 -10.39 6.79 -21.58
N GLY A 296 -9.92 6.13 -22.66
CA GLY A 296 -9.13 6.77 -23.71
C GLY A 296 -7.77 7.27 -23.23
N LEU A 297 -7.18 6.57 -22.25
CA LEU A 297 -5.87 6.92 -21.68
C LEU A 297 -4.74 6.70 -22.69
N PRO A 298 -3.61 7.43 -22.56
CA PRO A 298 -2.41 7.18 -23.35
C PRO A 298 -1.94 5.73 -23.28
N ALA A 299 -1.41 5.19 -24.38
CA ALA A 299 -1.06 3.76 -24.50
C ALA A 299 0.02 3.32 -23.49
N ASP A 300 0.96 4.20 -23.17
CA ASP A 300 2.00 4.02 -22.16
C ASP A 300 1.42 3.95 -20.74
N VAL A 301 0.36 4.69 -20.44
CA VAL A 301 -0.35 4.63 -19.16
C VAL A 301 -1.12 3.32 -19.04
N VAL A 302 -1.83 2.91 -20.10
CA VAL A 302 -2.53 1.62 -20.15
C VAL A 302 -1.54 0.47 -19.98
N ALA A 303 -0.39 0.53 -20.65
CA ALA A 303 0.66 -0.48 -20.51
C ALA A 303 1.27 -0.49 -19.10
N GLY A 304 1.61 0.68 -18.54
CA GLY A 304 2.23 0.81 -17.23
C GLY A 304 1.34 0.32 -16.08
N VAL A 305 0.07 0.74 -16.05
CA VAL A 305 -0.90 0.26 -15.07
C VAL A 305 -1.27 -1.21 -15.34
N GLY A 306 -1.35 -1.60 -16.62
CA GLY A 306 -1.58 -2.97 -17.04
C GLY A 306 -0.54 -3.97 -16.51
N ALA A 307 0.73 -3.56 -16.42
CA ALA A 307 1.79 -4.40 -15.85
C ALA A 307 1.55 -4.72 -14.37
N VAL A 308 0.96 -3.78 -13.59
CA VAL A 308 0.57 -4.04 -12.20
C VAL A 308 -0.58 -5.05 -12.13
N ALA A 309 -1.53 -4.97 -13.06
CA ALA A 309 -2.60 -5.95 -13.22
C ALA A 309 -2.06 -7.37 -13.46
N ASP A 310 -1.04 -7.52 -14.31
CA ASP A 310 -0.42 -8.84 -14.58
C ASP A 310 0.28 -9.41 -13.34
N LEU A 311 0.96 -8.57 -12.56
CA LEU A 311 1.58 -8.97 -11.31
C LEU A 311 0.55 -9.46 -10.29
N LEU A 312 -0.64 -8.86 -10.25
CA LEU A 312 -1.73 -9.31 -9.37
C LEU A 312 -2.27 -10.68 -9.76
N VAL A 313 -2.45 -10.95 -11.06
CA VAL A 313 -2.87 -12.27 -11.54
C VAL A 313 -1.83 -13.32 -11.18
N GLN A 314 -0.55 -13.05 -11.45
CA GLN A 314 0.52 -13.97 -11.07
C GLN A 314 0.56 -14.22 -9.56
N ARG A 315 0.33 -13.18 -8.76
CA ARG A 315 0.37 -13.28 -7.31
C ARG A 315 -0.78 -14.12 -6.76
N VAL A 316 -2.00 -13.96 -7.29
CA VAL A 316 -3.14 -14.79 -6.85
C VAL A 316 -2.97 -16.25 -7.27
N ASP A 317 -2.45 -16.50 -8.47
CA ASP A 317 -2.18 -17.86 -8.94
C ASP A 317 -1.15 -18.55 -8.05
N ASN A 318 -0.05 -17.86 -7.71
CA ASN A 318 0.95 -18.36 -6.78
C ASN A 318 0.38 -18.60 -5.36
N ALA A 319 -0.51 -17.73 -4.89
CA ALA A 319 -1.11 -17.87 -3.56
C ALA A 319 -2.03 -19.09 -3.48
N VAL A 320 -2.83 -19.34 -4.53
CA VAL A 320 -3.68 -20.53 -4.62
C VAL A 320 -2.83 -21.81 -4.68
N GLU A 321 -1.76 -21.83 -5.48
CA GLU A 321 -0.85 -22.99 -5.57
C GLU A 321 -0.16 -23.30 -4.23
N ALA A 322 0.29 -22.27 -3.51
CA ALA A 322 0.92 -22.43 -2.20
C ALA A 322 -0.05 -23.04 -1.16
N LEU A 323 -1.33 -22.68 -1.20
CA LEU A 323 -2.35 -23.27 -0.32
C LEU A 323 -2.72 -24.70 -0.69
N GLY A 324 -2.79 -25.02 -1.99
CA GLY A 324 -3.08 -26.39 -2.44
C GLY A 324 -1.95 -27.39 -2.16
N THR A 325 -0.74 -26.91 -1.90
CA THR A 325 0.42 -27.74 -1.52
C THR A 325 0.63 -27.83 -0.01
N ALA A 326 0.05 -26.91 0.77
CA ALA A 326 -0.02 -27.00 2.22
C ALA A 326 -1.16 -27.96 2.60
N ASP A 327 -0.89 -28.95 3.45
CA ASP A 327 -1.91 -29.88 3.91
C ASP A 327 -2.86 -29.16 4.90
N VAL A 328 -3.88 -28.46 4.38
CA VAL A 328 -4.87 -27.71 5.17
C VAL A 328 -5.90 -28.64 5.82
N SER A 329 -5.73 -29.97 5.70
CA SER A 329 -6.77 -30.96 6.03
C SER A 329 -6.77 -31.43 7.49
N GLU A 330 -5.77 -31.12 8.32
CA GLU A 330 -5.68 -31.69 9.69
C GLU A 330 -6.39 -30.91 10.81
N GLY A 331 -7.05 -29.78 10.56
CA GLY A 331 -7.65 -28.95 11.63
C GLY A 331 -9.17 -28.99 11.78
N TRP A 332 -9.90 -29.39 10.73
CA TRP A 332 -11.31 -28.97 10.61
C TRP A 332 -12.35 -29.93 11.22
N GLU A 333 -11.97 -31.16 11.59
CA GLU A 333 -12.96 -32.18 11.99
C GLU A 333 -13.27 -32.26 13.49
N SER A 334 -12.59 -31.53 14.39
CA SER A 334 -12.76 -31.73 15.84
C SER A 334 -13.64 -30.74 16.60
N GLU A 335 -14.16 -29.65 16.00
CA GLU A 335 -14.94 -28.63 16.76
C GLU A 335 -16.38 -28.38 16.28
N CYS A 336 -16.90 -29.16 15.32
CA CYS A 336 -18.32 -29.08 14.90
C CYS A 336 -19.20 -30.25 15.38
N ARG A 337 -18.72 -31.05 16.34
CA ARG A 337 -19.51 -32.08 17.03
C ARG A 337 -19.13 -32.05 18.50
N ASP A 338 -19.79 -31.20 19.27
CA ASP A 338 -20.13 -31.45 20.68
C ASP A 338 -20.89 -30.23 21.21
N ASP A 339 -22.20 -30.23 20.96
CA ASP A 339 -23.22 -29.49 21.73
C ASP A 339 -24.54 -30.29 21.62
N GLU A 340 -24.59 -31.42 22.32
CA GLU A 340 -25.83 -32.03 22.87
C GLU A 340 -25.73 -32.11 24.40
#